data_AF-A0A9X2CHE2-F1
#
_entry.id   AF-A0A9X2CHE2-F1
#
_cell.length_a   1.000
_cell.length_b   1.000
_cell.length_c   1.000
_cell.angle_alpha   90.00
_cell.angle_beta   90.00
_cell.angle_gamma   90.00
#
_symmetry.space_group_name_H-M   'P 1'
#
loop_
_entity.id
_entity.type
_entity.pdbx_description
1 polymer ?
#
loop_
_entity_poly.entity_id
_entity_poly.type
_entity_poly.pdbx_seq_one_letter_code
_entity_poly.pdbx_strand_id
1 'polypeptide(L)'
;MNEIIFETSWGEKLCFSPLISKAIADKFDIESEEWQGLADMEFNSAASLVSRLGKRLPTSTELHELHLWLTKTSDRSWPIGVNAIWSSTKSRNGCHCSVLLFNANCDADNDSRHCFVSCVSTICAEA
;
A
#
# COMPACT_ATOMS: atom_id res chain seq x y z
N MET A 1 11.58 -1.89 8.26
CA MET A 1 10.34 -1.09 8.21
C MET A 1 9.31 -1.85 9.03
N ASN A 2 8.59 -1.17 9.92
CA ASN A 2 7.67 -1.80 10.87
C ASN A 2 6.23 -1.68 10.40
N GLU A 3 5.36 -2.52 10.95
CA GLU A 3 3.91 -2.35 10.81
C GLU A 3 3.48 -1.02 11.45
N ILE A 4 2.55 -0.33 10.80
CA ILE A 4 1.94 0.89 11.32
C ILE A 4 0.53 0.57 11.80
N ILE A 5 0.25 0.91 13.05
CA ILE A 5 -1.06 0.69 13.66
C ILE A 5 -1.60 2.02 14.17
N PHE A 6 -2.80 2.39 13.74
CA PHE A 6 -3.49 3.59 14.20
C PHE A 6 -5.01 3.46 14.11
N GLU A 7 -5.70 4.36 14.79
CA GLU A 7 -7.16 4.50 14.71
C GLU A 7 -7.52 5.60 13.71
N THR A 8 -8.44 5.29 12.79
CA THR A 8 -8.90 6.21 11.75
C THR A 8 -9.85 7.26 12.31
N SER A 9 -10.11 8.31 11.53
CA SER A 9 -11.12 9.32 11.85
C SER A 9 -12.56 8.79 12.04
N TRP A 10 -12.84 7.56 11.60
CA TRP A 10 -14.13 6.86 11.81
C TRP A 10 -14.10 5.78 12.89
N GLY A 11 -13.02 5.69 13.69
CA GLY A 11 -12.92 4.80 14.85
C GLY A 11 -12.51 3.36 14.53
N GLU A 12 -11.97 3.10 13.34
CA GLU A 12 -11.48 1.77 12.97
C GLU A 12 -9.97 1.67 13.19
N LYS A 13 -9.53 0.56 13.78
CA LYS A 13 -8.10 0.29 13.98
C LYS A 13 -7.53 -0.39 12.73
N LEU A 14 -6.62 0.29 12.03
CA LEU A 14 -5.94 -0.23 10.86
C LEU A 14 -4.52 -0.68 11.20
N CYS A 15 -4.10 -1.78 10.57
CA CYS A 15 -2.73 -2.30 10.61
C CYS A 15 -2.18 -2.37 9.21
N PHE A 16 -1.26 -1.46 8.87
CA PHE A 16 -0.53 -1.46 7.62
C PHE A 16 0.73 -2.28 7.72
N SER A 17 0.92 -3.22 6.80
CA SER A 17 2.22 -3.87 6.64
C SER A 17 3.25 -2.88 6.10
N PRO A 18 4.54 -3.10 6.37
CA PRO A 18 5.61 -2.50 5.58
C PRO A 18 5.34 -2.65 4.08
N LEU A 19 5.98 -1.78 3.29
CA LEU A 19 6.03 -1.97 1.85
C LEU A 19 6.64 -3.33 1.53
N ILE A 20 6.03 -4.03 0.58
CA ILE A 20 6.44 -5.38 0.23
C ILE A 20 7.81 -5.31 -0.47
N SER A 21 8.78 -6.06 0.05
CA SER A 21 10.10 -6.20 -0.56
C SER A 21 10.05 -7.04 -1.83
N LYS A 22 10.97 -6.80 -2.77
CA LYS A 22 11.14 -7.62 -3.98
C LYS A 22 11.27 -9.11 -3.66
N ALA A 23 12.05 -9.46 -2.64
CA ALA A 23 12.23 -10.83 -2.19
C ALA A 23 10.92 -11.55 -1.78
N ILE A 24 9.92 -10.82 -1.29
CA ILE A 24 8.60 -11.41 -0.98
C ILE A 24 7.84 -11.67 -2.28
N ALA A 25 7.82 -10.73 -3.24
CA ALA A 25 7.18 -10.94 -4.53
C ALA A 25 7.78 -12.16 -5.26
N ASP A 26 9.12 -12.28 -5.27
CA ASP A 26 9.84 -13.41 -5.87
C ASP A 26 9.48 -14.75 -5.24
N LYS A 27 9.33 -14.79 -3.90
CA LYS A 27 8.93 -16.01 -3.18
C LYS A 27 7.56 -16.55 -3.63
N PHE A 28 6.69 -15.69 -4.16
CA PHE A 28 5.36 -16.07 -4.64
C PHE A 28 5.27 -16.14 -6.17
N ASP A 29 6.41 -16.07 -6.88
CA ASP A 29 6.51 -16.03 -8.35
C ASP A 29 5.63 -14.92 -8.96
N ILE A 30 5.61 -13.74 -8.32
CA ILE A 30 4.89 -12.56 -8.82
C ILE A 30 5.86 -11.67 -9.60
N GLU A 31 5.48 -11.33 -10.83
CA GLU A 31 6.23 -10.40 -11.66
C GLU A 31 6.22 -9.00 -11.05
N SER A 32 7.42 -8.46 -10.84
CA SER A 32 7.65 -7.10 -10.33
C SER A 32 9.04 -6.62 -10.71
N GLU A 33 9.20 -5.31 -10.81
CA GLU A 33 10.50 -4.65 -10.79
C GLU A 33 11.00 -4.48 -9.35
N GLU A 34 12.26 -4.06 -9.21
CA GLU A 34 12.89 -3.72 -7.94
C GLU A 34 13.26 -2.24 -7.88
N TRP A 35 12.81 -1.56 -6.83
CA TRP A 35 13.24 -0.21 -6.52
C TRP A 35 13.68 -0.14 -5.05
N GLN A 36 14.97 0.09 -4.80
CA GLN A 36 15.57 0.11 -3.45
C GLN A 36 15.19 -1.13 -2.59
N GLY A 37 15.16 -2.33 -3.18
CA GLY A 37 14.77 -3.56 -2.50
C GLY A 37 13.26 -3.76 -2.31
N LEU A 38 12.43 -2.81 -2.75
CA LEU A 38 10.97 -2.87 -2.73
C LEU A 38 10.44 -3.39 -4.06
N ALA A 39 9.31 -4.10 -3.99
CA ALA A 39 8.63 -4.61 -5.16
C ALA A 39 7.79 -3.47 -5.78
N ASP A 40 8.10 -3.14 -7.03
CA ASP A 40 7.37 -2.14 -7.82
C ASP A 40 6.63 -2.86 -8.96
N MET A 41 5.31 -2.79 -9.01
CA MET A 41 4.52 -3.67 -9.87
C MET A 41 3.19 -3.08 -10.33
N GLU A 42 2.65 -3.66 -11.41
CA GLU A 42 1.30 -3.39 -11.89
C GLU A 42 0.22 -3.84 -10.90
N PHE A 43 -0.99 -3.29 -11.06
CA PHE A 43 -2.10 -3.57 -10.16
C PHE A 43 -2.48 -5.06 -10.08
N ASN A 44 -2.49 -5.76 -11.22
CA ASN A 44 -2.86 -7.18 -11.26
C ASN A 44 -1.86 -8.06 -10.48
N SER A 45 -0.57 -7.77 -10.59
CA SER A 45 0.48 -8.41 -9.79
C SER A 45 0.30 -8.11 -8.30
N ALA A 46 0.03 -6.85 -7.95
CA ALA A 46 -0.23 -6.43 -6.58
C ALA A 46 -1.45 -7.17 -5.98
N ALA A 47 -2.56 -7.21 -6.71
CA ALA A 47 -3.79 -7.89 -6.30
C ALA A 47 -3.57 -9.40 -6.10
N SER A 48 -2.85 -10.04 -7.03
CA SER A 48 -2.47 -11.46 -6.94
C SER A 48 -1.59 -11.73 -5.71
N LEU A 49 -0.59 -10.87 -5.47
CA LEU A 49 0.33 -11.00 -4.35
C LEU A 49 -0.38 -10.88 -3.00
N VAL A 50 -1.19 -9.83 -2.80
CA VAL A 50 -1.90 -9.66 -1.52
C VAL A 50 -2.88 -10.81 -1.27
N SER A 51 -3.51 -11.35 -2.32
CA SER A 51 -4.39 -12.50 -2.23
C SER A 51 -3.62 -13.76 -1.77
N ARG A 52 -2.43 -14.02 -2.33
CA ARG A 52 -1.55 -15.11 -1.90
C ARG A 52 -1.06 -14.96 -0.46
N LEU A 53 -0.91 -13.72 0.00
CA LEU A 53 -0.57 -13.39 1.38
C LEU A 53 -1.76 -13.50 2.35
N GLY A 54 -2.98 -13.76 1.86
CA GLY A 54 -4.19 -13.77 2.68
C GLY A 54 -4.54 -12.39 3.24
N LYS A 55 -4.08 -11.32 2.58
CA LYS A 55 -4.32 -9.92 2.97
C LYS A 55 -5.10 -9.19 1.87
N ARG A 56 -5.41 -7.91 2.12
CA ARG A 56 -6.03 -7.03 1.12
C ARG A 56 -5.17 -5.79 0.86
N LEU A 57 -5.35 -5.23 -0.33
CA LEU A 57 -4.91 -3.86 -0.61
C LEU A 57 -5.74 -2.88 0.25
N PRO A 58 -5.15 -1.76 0.67
CA PRO A 58 -5.89 -0.68 1.29
C PRO A 58 -6.78 0.02 0.28
N THR A 59 -7.82 0.70 0.74
CA THR A 59 -8.56 1.67 -0.04
C THR A 59 -7.79 2.99 -0.11
N SER A 60 -8.10 3.83 -1.09
CA SER A 60 -7.55 5.18 -1.20
C SER A 60 -7.83 6.03 0.05
N THR A 61 -8.97 5.84 0.71
CA THR A 61 -9.33 6.52 1.96
C THR A 61 -8.42 6.09 3.11
N GLU A 62 -8.13 4.79 3.22
CA GLU A 62 -7.21 4.28 4.25
C GLU A 62 -5.77 4.76 4.03
N LEU A 63 -5.32 4.85 2.77
CA LEU A 63 -4.03 5.46 2.44
C LEU A 63 -3.97 6.95 2.76
N HIS A 64 -5.09 7.66 2.65
CA HIS A 64 -5.19 9.06 3.07
C HIS A 64 -5.02 9.20 4.59
N GLU A 65 -5.68 8.34 5.38
CA GLU A 65 -5.47 8.32 6.83
C GLU A 65 -4.03 7.96 7.21
N LEU A 66 -3.41 7.03 6.49
CA LEU A 66 -1.98 6.71 6.66
C LEU A 66 -1.10 7.94 6.42
N HIS A 67 -1.36 8.71 5.35
CA HIS A 67 -0.66 9.98 5.11
C HIS A 67 -0.83 10.96 6.29
N LEU A 68 -2.07 11.14 6.77
CA LEU A 68 -2.35 12.03 7.90
C LEU A 68 -1.65 11.57 9.19
N TRP A 69 -1.53 10.26 9.40
CA TRP A 69 -0.79 9.70 10.53
C TRP A 69 0.72 9.93 10.38
N LEU A 70 1.28 9.66 9.20
CA LEU A 70 2.70 9.83 8.90
C LEU A 70 3.15 11.30 8.99
N THR A 71 2.31 12.26 8.61
CA THR A 71 2.61 13.69 8.72
C THR A 71 2.62 14.20 10.16
N LYS A 72 1.89 13.54 11.07
CA LYS A 72 1.84 13.86 12.50
C LYS A 72 2.90 13.12 13.32
N THR A 73 3.46 12.04 12.77
CA THR A 73 4.37 11.14 13.47
C THR A 73 5.80 11.36 13.01
N SER A 74 6.77 11.22 13.93
CA SER A 74 8.20 11.34 13.59
C SER A 74 8.79 10.08 12.94
N ASP A 75 7.97 9.10 12.60
CA ASP A 75 8.42 7.84 12.01
C ASP A 75 8.87 8.06 10.56
N ARG A 76 10.18 8.02 10.36
CA ARG A 76 10.82 8.17 9.04
C ARG A 76 11.12 6.83 8.36
N SER A 77 10.64 5.72 8.92
CA SER A 77 10.93 4.39 8.38
C SER A 77 10.13 4.06 7.11
N TRP A 78 9.03 4.78 6.87
CA TRP A 78 8.23 4.66 5.66
C TRP A 78 8.69 5.64 4.56
N PRO A 79 8.88 5.18 3.31
CA PRO A 79 9.42 5.99 2.23
C PRO A 79 8.33 6.87 1.59
N ILE A 80 7.91 7.88 2.32
CA ILE A 80 6.79 8.78 1.97
C ILE A 80 6.98 9.49 0.61
N GLY A 81 8.21 9.84 0.25
CA GLY A 81 8.53 10.69 -0.91
C GLY A 81 8.90 9.97 -2.20
N VAL A 82 8.64 8.66 -2.30
CA VAL A 82 9.26 7.83 -3.34
C VAL A 82 8.34 7.53 -4.52
N ASN A 83 7.26 6.79 -4.28
CA ASN A 83 6.33 6.35 -5.31
C ASN A 83 4.94 6.16 -4.68
N ALA A 84 3.93 5.99 -5.53
CA ALA A 84 2.56 5.76 -5.10
C ALA A 84 2.40 4.34 -4.53
N ILE A 85 1.37 4.15 -3.72
CA ILE A 85 0.96 2.85 -3.21
C ILE A 85 -0.37 2.46 -3.85
N TRP A 86 -0.47 1.23 -4.34
CA TRP A 86 -1.71 0.70 -4.89
C TRP A 86 -2.84 0.64 -3.87
N SER A 87 -4.04 0.98 -4.33
CA SER A 87 -5.27 0.84 -3.55
C SER A 87 -6.31 0.00 -4.30
N SER A 88 -7.24 -0.60 -3.56
CA SER A 88 -8.37 -1.33 -4.13
C SER A 88 -9.52 -0.42 -4.61
N THR A 89 -9.42 0.91 -4.44
CA THR A 89 -10.47 1.83 -4.87
C THR A 89 -10.48 1.94 -6.39
N LYS A 90 -11.64 1.73 -7.02
CA LYS A 90 -11.81 1.97 -8.45
C LYS A 90 -12.18 3.42 -8.73
N SER A 91 -11.57 3.97 -9.75
CA SER A 91 -11.89 5.25 -10.36
C SER A 91 -13.09 5.14 -11.30
N ARG A 92 -13.63 6.29 -11.74
CA ARG A 92 -14.74 6.36 -12.70
C ARG A 92 -14.42 5.74 -14.06
N ASN A 93 -13.15 5.70 -14.44
CA ASN A 93 -12.70 5.07 -15.70
C ASN A 93 -12.52 3.54 -15.58
N GLY A 94 -12.75 2.95 -14.40
CA GLY A 94 -12.61 1.52 -14.14
C GLY A 94 -11.21 1.06 -13.73
N CYS A 95 -10.18 1.91 -13.83
CA CYS A 95 -8.84 1.66 -13.29
C CYS A 95 -8.82 1.83 -11.77
N HIS A 96 -7.77 1.35 -11.13
CA HIS A 96 -7.59 1.42 -9.68
C HIS A 96 -6.76 2.65 -9.30
N CYS A 97 -7.05 3.18 -8.13
CA CYS A 97 -6.34 4.31 -7.58
C CYS A 97 -5.00 3.88 -6.97
N SER A 98 -3.98 4.72 -7.13
CA SER A 98 -2.72 4.69 -6.41
C SER A 98 -2.57 6.01 -5.65
N VAL A 99 -1.98 5.99 -4.45
CA VAL A 99 -1.86 7.20 -3.61
C VAL A 99 -0.40 7.52 -3.32
N LEU A 100 -0.01 8.76 -3.61
CA LEU A 100 1.31 9.32 -3.25
C LEU A 100 1.29 9.77 -1.79
N LEU A 101 2.01 9.07 -0.92
CA LEU A 101 1.96 9.35 0.52
C LEU A 101 2.56 10.70 0.94
N PHE A 102 3.32 11.41 0.11
CA PHE A 102 3.87 12.72 0.49
C PHE A 102 2.86 13.86 0.42
N ASN A 103 1.84 13.75 -0.43
CA ASN A 103 0.83 14.80 -0.64
C ASN A 103 -0.61 14.26 -0.71
N ALA A 104 -0.81 12.96 -0.47
CA ALA A 104 -2.07 12.25 -0.61
C ALA A 104 -2.74 12.37 -1.99
N ASN A 105 -1.99 12.69 -3.04
CA ASN A 105 -2.53 12.74 -4.39
C ASN A 105 -2.91 11.33 -4.85
N CYS A 106 -4.04 11.23 -5.54
CA CYS A 106 -4.63 9.98 -6.00
C CYS A 106 -4.62 9.93 -7.53
N ASP A 107 -3.85 9.00 -8.09
CA ASP A 107 -3.75 8.78 -9.53
C ASP A 107 -4.45 7.48 -9.91
N ALA A 108 -5.24 7.45 -10.98
CA ALA A 108 -6.04 6.29 -11.35
C ALA A 108 -6.25 6.16 -12.88
N ASP A 109 -5.22 6.48 -13.64
CA ASP A 109 -5.24 6.54 -15.10
C ASP A 109 -4.82 5.24 -15.78
N ASN A 110 -4.03 4.38 -15.12
CA ASN A 110 -3.48 3.16 -15.73
C ASN A 110 -3.11 2.07 -14.72
N ASP A 111 -3.73 0.89 -14.81
CA ASP A 111 -3.42 -0.29 -13.97
C ASP A 111 -2.06 -0.94 -14.31
N SER A 112 -1.47 -0.64 -15.46
CA SER A 112 -0.11 -1.05 -15.85
C SER A 112 1.00 -0.14 -15.32
N ARG A 113 0.66 0.88 -14.53
CA ARG A 113 1.68 1.68 -13.82
C ARG A 113 2.37 0.82 -12.76
N HIS A 114 3.67 1.02 -12.56
CA HIS A 114 4.38 0.42 -11.44
C HIS A 114 4.21 1.28 -10.18
N CYS A 115 3.61 0.68 -9.15
CA CYS A 115 3.48 1.27 -7.82
C CYS A 115 3.92 0.26 -6.74
N PHE A 116 4.18 0.79 -5.54
CA PHE A 116 4.44 -0.05 -4.37
C PHE A 116 3.18 -0.68 -3.81
N VAL A 117 3.40 -1.73 -3.02
CA VAL A 117 2.35 -2.49 -2.38
C VAL A 117 2.52 -2.45 -0.87
N SER A 118 1.46 -2.09 -0.17
CA SER A 118 1.27 -2.35 1.25
C SER A 118 -0.04 -3.12 1.41
N CYS A 119 -0.12 -3.95 2.44
CA CYS A 119 -1.34 -4.62 2.83
C CYS A 119 -1.93 -3.94 4.05
N VAL A 120 -3.24 -4.04 4.21
CA VAL A 120 -3.93 -3.61 5.43
C VAL A 120 -4.78 -4.74 6.00
N SER A 121 -4.83 -4.81 7.32
CA SER A 121 -5.79 -5.64 8.07
C SER A 121 -6.51 -4.80 9.11
N THR A 122 -7.77 -5.18 9.38
CA THR A 122 -8.60 -4.60 10.45
C THR A 122 -8.44 -5.37 11.75
N ILE A 123 -7.82 -6.55 11.69
CA ILE A 123 -7.44 -7.37 12.82
C ILE A 123 -5.91 -7.24 12.92
N CYS A 124 -5.43 -6.49 13.91
CA CYS A 124 -4.07 -6.73 14.41
C CYS A 124 -4.15 -8.09 15.09
N ALA A 125 -3.38 -9.08 14.67
CA ALA A 125 -3.21 -10.27 15.50
C ALA A 125 -2.73 -9.78 16.87
N GLU A 126 -3.52 -10.04 17.92
CA GLU A 126 -3.04 -9.86 19.28
C GLU A 126 -1.79 -10.73 19.42
N ALA A 127 -0.68 -10.10 19.80
CA ALA A 127 0.59 -10.76 20.04
C ALA A 127 0.51 -11.73 21.22
#